data_AF-A0A402CTJ5-F1
#
_entry.id   AF-A0A402CTJ5-F1
#
_cell.length_a   1.000
_cell.length_b   1.000
_cell.length_c   1.000
_cell.angle_alpha   90.00
_cell.angle_beta   90.00
_cell.angle_gamma   90.00
#
_symmetry.space_group_name_H-M   'P 1'
#
loop_
_entity.id
_entity.type
_entity.pdbx_description
1 polymer ?
#
loop_
_entity_poly.entity_id
_entity_poly.type
_entity_poly.pdbx_seq_one_letter_code
_entity_poly.pdbx_strand_id
1 'polypeptide(L)'
;MSNMRTSIKCNCGQRIIAKDVVQHGYYLRLFGPSFVYVKFRCSRCKKLGEQFIKQEEWEEGILKDVAIEVSTEEREQFTVQGPIDINEVIDFHFALENLSDLKSLEAAMPPPKKKPRSTPQA
;
A
#
# COMPACT_ATOMS: atom_id res chain seq x y z
N MET A 1 -14.94 -8.36 -2.39
CA MET A 1 -14.66 -7.57 -1.17
C MET A 1 -13.26 -7.01 -1.33
N SER A 2 -13.14 -5.69 -1.30
CA SER A 2 -11.89 -4.97 -1.53
C SER A 2 -10.86 -5.37 -0.47
N ASN A 3 -9.73 -5.96 -0.90
CA ASN A 3 -8.60 -6.31 -0.04
C ASN A 3 -7.91 -5.02 0.44
N MET A 4 -8.50 -4.36 1.43
CA MET A 4 -7.90 -3.22 2.10
C MET A 4 -6.90 -3.77 3.12
N ARG A 5 -5.67 -3.99 2.67
CA ARG A 5 -4.60 -4.56 3.50
C ARG A 5 -4.34 -3.65 4.71
N THR A 6 -4.54 -4.19 5.90
CA THR A 6 -4.42 -3.49 7.18
C THR A 6 -3.01 -2.90 7.33
N SER A 7 -2.89 -1.61 7.64
CA SER A 7 -1.60 -0.97 7.93
C SER A 7 -1.59 -0.36 9.33
N ILE A 8 -0.51 -0.60 10.09
CA ILE A 8 -0.35 -0.07 11.45
C ILE A 8 0.17 1.36 11.34
N LYS A 9 -0.57 2.30 11.93
CA LYS A 9 -0.20 3.72 11.94
C LYS A 9 -0.07 4.21 13.38
N CYS A 10 0.94 5.03 13.64
CA CYS A 10 1.05 5.79 14.88
C CYS A 10 0.01 6.91 14.89
N ASN A 11 -0.31 7.45 16.08
CA ASN A 11 -1.17 8.63 16.25
C ASN A 11 -0.63 9.89 15.53
N CYS A 12 0.66 9.93 15.17
CA CYS A 12 1.23 11.01 14.36
C CYS A 12 1.07 10.80 12.83
N GLY A 13 0.37 9.73 12.42
CA GLY A 13 0.17 9.36 11.02
C GLY A 13 1.30 8.55 10.39
N GLN A 14 2.44 8.38 11.07
CA GLN A 14 3.56 7.57 10.57
C GLN A 14 3.17 6.09 10.48
N ARG A 15 3.40 5.48 9.32
CA ARG A 15 3.28 4.02 9.15
C ARG A 15 4.38 3.31 9.93
N ILE A 16 4.01 2.28 10.66
CA ILE A 16 4.92 1.43 11.43
C ILE A 16 5.37 0.27 10.55
N ILE A 17 6.68 0.10 10.45
CA ILE A 17 7.34 -0.98 9.72
C ILE A 17 8.03 -1.94 10.70
N ALA A 18 8.50 -3.10 10.24
CA ALA A 18 9.14 -4.11 11.08
C ALA A 18 10.30 -3.55 11.93
N LYS A 19 11.05 -2.57 11.42
CA LYS A 19 12.15 -1.90 12.15
C LYS A 19 11.67 -1.09 13.37
N ASP A 20 10.44 -0.59 13.33
CA ASP A 20 9.83 0.20 14.41
C ASP A 20 9.17 -0.69 15.47
N VAL A 21 8.99 -1.99 15.19
CA VAL A 21 8.36 -2.94 16.12
C VAL A 21 9.37 -3.39 17.17
N VAL A 22 9.00 -3.20 18.43
CA VAL A 22 9.79 -3.64 19.59
C VAL A 22 9.45 -5.08 19.93
N GLN A 23 8.17 -5.43 19.90
CA GLN A 23 7.68 -6.75 20.24
C GLN A 23 6.34 -6.98 19.54
N HIS A 24 6.13 -8.18 19.03
CA HIS A 24 4.81 -8.62 18.60
C HIS A 24 4.61 -10.09 18.95
N GLY A 25 3.36 -10.52 19.07
CA GLY A 25 3.06 -11.92 19.35
C GLY A 25 1.58 -12.24 19.29
N TYR A 26 1.30 -13.53 19.24
CA TYR A 26 -0.06 -14.05 19.22
C TYR A 26 -0.60 -14.13 20.65
N TYR A 27 -1.75 -13.50 20.87
CA TYR A 27 -2.56 -13.66 22.05
C TYR A 27 -3.69 -14.64 21.71
N LEU A 28 -3.43 -15.92 21.99
CA LEU A 28 -4.37 -17.01 21.76
C LEU A 28 -5.34 -17.13 22.93
N ARG A 29 -6.64 -17.17 22.63
CA ARG A 29 -7.68 -17.57 23.61
C ARG A 29 -8.19 -18.96 23.25
N LEU A 30 -8.45 -19.79 24.26
CA LEU A 30 -9.05 -21.12 24.09
C LEU A 30 -10.48 -21.04 23.52
N PHE A 31 -11.18 -19.94 23.76
CA PHE A 31 -12.50 -19.64 23.21
C PHE A 31 -12.58 -18.16 22.81
N GLY A 32 -12.97 -17.88 21.56
CA GLY A 32 -13.13 -16.53 21.02
C GLY A 32 -12.05 -16.12 20.00
N PRO A 33 -12.12 -14.89 19.46
CA PRO A 33 -11.19 -14.42 18.43
C PRO A 33 -9.78 -14.26 19.01
N SER A 34 -8.80 -14.77 18.26
CA SER A 34 -7.39 -14.58 18.54
C SER A 34 -6.92 -13.21 18.07
N PHE A 35 -5.97 -12.63 18.80
CA PHE A 35 -5.41 -11.32 18.49
C PHE A 35 -3.90 -11.40 18.33
N VAL A 36 -3.35 -10.51 17.53
CA VAL A 36 -1.92 -10.21 17.49
C VAL A 36 -1.72 -8.87 18.18
N TYR A 37 -0.88 -8.85 19.22
CA TYR A 37 -0.45 -7.59 19.82
C TYR A 37 0.84 -7.14 19.13
N VAL A 38 0.92 -5.85 18.83
CA VAL A 38 2.10 -5.22 18.24
C VAL A 38 2.46 -4.00 19.08
N LYS A 39 3.64 -4.04 19.68
CA LYS A 39 4.24 -2.93 20.41
C LYS A 39 5.34 -2.32 19.55
N PHE A 40 5.26 -1.02 19.32
CA PHE A 40 6.16 -0.32 18.41
C PHE A 40 6.63 1.01 19.00
N ARG A 41 7.79 1.48 18.54
CA ARG A 41 8.31 2.81 18.81
C ARG A 41 8.33 3.59 17.49
N CYS A 42 7.52 4.64 17.40
CA CYS A 42 7.42 5.40 16.16
C CYS A 42 8.75 6.07 15.79
N SER A 43 9.23 5.86 14.57
CA SER A 43 10.43 6.50 14.02
C SER A 43 10.34 8.04 13.99
N ARG A 44 9.15 8.61 13.77
CA ARG A 44 8.92 10.06 13.68
C ARG A 44 8.76 10.76 15.04
N CYS A 45 7.79 10.33 15.85
CA CYS A 45 7.49 10.98 17.13
C CYS A 45 8.17 10.34 18.35
N LYS A 46 8.89 9.23 18.16
CA LYS A 46 9.63 8.46 19.19
C LYS A 46 8.80 7.93 20.36
N LYS A 47 7.47 8.10 20.34
CA LYS A 47 6.54 7.55 21.32
C LYS A 47 6.37 6.05 21.14
N LEU A 48 6.16 5.35 22.25
CA LEU A 48 5.74 3.95 22.26
C LEU A 48 4.23 3.89 22.04
N GLY A 49 3.81 2.95 21.20
CA GLY A 49 2.41 2.64 20.94
C GLY A 49 2.20 1.13 20.96
N GLU A 50 0.96 0.75 21.18
CA GLU A 50 0.50 -0.63 21.08
C GLU A 50 -0.77 -0.70 20.26
N GLN A 51 -0.92 -1.78 19.49
CA GLN A 51 -2.13 -2.06 18.73
C GLN A 51 -2.45 -3.54 18.79
N PHE A 52 -3.74 -3.84 18.95
CA PHE A 52 -4.29 -5.18 18.89
C PHE A 52 -5.01 -5.35 17.55
N ILE A 53 -4.61 -6.37 16.80
CA ILE A 53 -5.14 -6.69 15.47
C ILE A 53 -5.77 -8.08 15.58
N LYS A 54 -6.94 -8.29 14.96
CA LYS A 54 -7.52 -9.64 14.91
C LYS A 54 -6.61 -10.56 14.11
N GLN A 55 -6.46 -11.82 14.51
CA GLN A 55 -5.62 -12.77 13.78
C GLN A 55 -6.06 -12.93 12.32
N GLU A 56 -7.35 -12.85 12.03
CA GLU A 56 -7.90 -12.91 10.66
C GLU A 56 -7.44 -11.75 9.77
N GLU A 57 -7.13 -10.60 10.36
CA GLU A 57 -6.66 -9.40 9.68
C GLU A 57 -5.13 -9.30 9.67
N TRP A 58 -4.43 -10.26 10.31
CA TRP A 58 -2.98 -10.27 10.40
C TRP A 58 -2.36 -10.96 9.19
N GLU A 59 -1.67 -10.18 8.35
CA GLU A 59 -0.86 -10.68 7.24
C GLU A 59 0.63 -10.43 7.51
N GLU A 60 1.50 -11.35 7.10
CA GLU A 60 2.97 -11.19 7.19
C GLU A 60 3.48 -9.93 6.44
N GLY A 61 2.69 -9.39 5.53
CA GLY A 61 2.99 -8.19 4.76
C GLY A 61 2.77 -6.86 5.49
N ILE A 62 2.02 -6.83 6.60
CA ILE A 62 1.58 -5.58 7.26
C ILE A 62 2.77 -4.71 7.68
N LEU A 63 3.83 -5.36 8.17
CA LEU A 63 5.05 -4.72 8.66
C LEU A 63 6.12 -4.51 7.59
N LYS A 64 5.91 -4.96 6.35
CA LYS A 64 6.92 -4.79 5.28
C LYS A 64 7.00 -3.33 4.87
N ASP A 65 8.23 -2.85 4.70
CA ASP A 65 8.59 -1.48 4.29
C ASP A 65 8.16 -1.14 2.84
N VAL A 66 7.72 -2.15 2.08
CA VAL A 66 7.21 -1.93 0.73
C VAL A 66 5.86 -1.23 0.82
N ALA A 67 5.70 -0.14 0.06
CA ALA A 67 4.42 0.49 -0.16
C ALA A 67 3.47 -0.55 -0.77
N ILE A 68 2.48 -0.98 0.00
CA ILE A 68 1.55 -2.05 -0.39
C ILE A 68 0.63 -1.60 -1.53
N GLU A 69 0.62 -0.30 -1.85
CA GLU A 69 -0.20 0.34 -2.88
C GLU A 69 0.26 0.06 -4.31
N VAL A 70 1.46 -0.47 -4.50
CA VAL A 70 1.99 -0.83 -5.83
C VAL A 70 2.09 -2.34 -5.93
N SER A 71 1.36 -2.93 -6.88
CA SER A 71 1.49 -4.35 -7.17
C SER A 71 2.88 -4.69 -7.71
N THR A 72 3.29 -5.95 -7.62
CA THR A 72 4.59 -6.40 -8.17
C THR A 72 4.70 -6.11 -9.66
N GLU A 73 3.59 -6.27 -10.39
CA GLU A 73 3.50 -6.03 -11.82
C GLU A 73 3.61 -4.53 -12.16
N GLU A 74 2.96 -3.66 -11.38
CA GLU A 74 3.08 -2.21 -11.55
C GLU A 74 4.48 -1.71 -11.23
N ARG A 75 5.14 -2.29 -10.22
CA ARG A 75 6.51 -1.94 -9.87
C ARG A 75 7.50 -2.28 -10.97
N GLU A 76 7.35 -3.43 -11.62
CA GLU A 76 8.15 -3.79 -12.78
C GLU A 76 7.92 -2.82 -13.94
N GLN A 77 6.67 -2.43 -14.19
CA GLN A 77 6.33 -1.44 -15.21
C GLN A 77 6.96 -0.07 -14.93
N PHE A 78 6.88 0.42 -13.69
CA PHE A 78 7.51 1.70 -13.31
C PHE A 78 9.04 1.65 -13.39
N THR A 79 9.64 0.48 -13.13
CA THR A 79 11.09 0.31 -13.28
C THR A 79 11.52 0.43 -14.74
N VAL A 80 10.69 -0.05 -15.68
CA VAL A 80 10.94 0.06 -17.13
C VAL A 80 10.75 1.49 -17.64
N GLN A 81 9.84 2.27 -17.05
CA GLN A 81 9.56 3.65 -17.48
C GLN A 81 10.71 4.63 -17.18
N GLY A 82 11.57 4.31 -16.20
CA GLY A 82 12.71 5.16 -15.85
C GLY A 82 12.33 6.38 -15.01
N PRO A 83 13.30 7.23 -14.63
CA PRO A 83 13.04 8.45 -13.88
C PRO A 83 12.31 9.48 -14.74
N ILE A 84 11.40 10.25 -14.12
CA ILE A 84 10.67 11.33 -14.80
C ILE A 84 11.66 12.41 -15.23
N ASP A 85 11.72 12.70 -16.53
CA ASP A 85 12.55 13.73 -17.13
C ASP A 85 11.89 15.12 -17.06
N ILE A 86 12.71 16.17 -17.12
CA ILE A 86 12.21 17.54 -17.08
C ILE A 86 11.31 17.88 -18.26
N ASN A 87 11.56 17.29 -19.43
CA ASN A 87 10.71 17.47 -20.60
C ASN A 87 9.32 16.86 -20.38
N GLU A 88 9.24 15.69 -19.73
CA GLU A 88 7.95 15.06 -19.39
C GLU A 88 7.13 15.92 -18.43
N VAL A 89 7.78 16.61 -17.49
CA VAL A 89 7.11 17.55 -16.58
C VAL A 89 6.57 18.76 -17.34
N ILE A 90 7.34 19.29 -18.30
CA ILE A 90 6.93 20.42 -19.13
C ILE A 90 5.74 20.03 -20.03
N ASP A 91 5.82 18.87 -20.69
CA ASP A 91 4.74 18.34 -21.53
C ASP A 91 3.46 18.12 -20.73
N PHE A 92 3.59 17.57 -19.52
CA PHE A 92 2.45 17.38 -18.62
C PHE A 92 1.85 18.73 -18.17
N HIS A 93 2.66 19.73 -17.88
CA HIS A 93 2.20 21.07 -17.52
C HIS A 93 1.35 21.70 -18.64
N PHE A 94 1.84 21.67 -19.88
CA PHE A 94 1.08 22.17 -21.03
C PHE A 94 -0.16 21.33 -21.33
N ALA A 95 -0.11 20.02 -21.11
CA ALA A 95 -1.29 19.17 -21.24
C ALA A 95 -2.38 19.58 -20.23
N LEU A 96 -2.00 19.91 -18.99
CA LEU A 96 -2.93 20.40 -17.96
C LEU A 96 -3.52 21.77 -18.29
N GLU A 97 -2.75 22.70 -18.84
CA GLU A 97 -3.27 24.03 -19.23
C GLU A 97 -4.36 23.94 -20.32
N ASN A 98 -4.27 22.94 -21.19
CA ASN A 98 -5.21 22.73 -22.28
C ASN A 98 -6.44 21.90 -21.87
N LEU A 99 -6.51 21.43 -20.63
CA LEU A 99 -7.65 20.64 -20.13
C LEU A 99 -8.71 21.55 -19.51
N SER A 100 -9.87 21.61 -20.17
CA SER A 100 -11.01 22.43 -19.75
C SER A 100 -11.94 21.78 -18.73
N ASP A 101 -11.90 20.44 -18.58
CA ASP A 101 -12.74 19.69 -17.63
C ASP A 101 -12.03 18.41 -17.15
N LEU A 102 -12.33 17.95 -15.94
CA LEU A 102 -11.76 16.71 -15.39
C LEU A 102 -12.24 15.45 -16.14
N LYS A 103 -13.40 15.52 -16.81
CA LYS A 103 -13.93 14.39 -17.59
C LYS A 103 -13.13 14.09 -18.86
N SER A 104 -12.44 15.09 -19.42
CA SER A 104 -11.60 14.87 -20.61
C SER A 104 -10.29 14.15 -20.28
N LEU A 105 -9.85 14.16 -19.01
CA LEU A 105 -8.72 13.37 -18.53
C LEU A 105 -9.01 11.87 -18.53
N GLU A 106 -10.20 11.44 -18.14
CA GLU A 106 -10.58 10.02 -18.14
C GLU A 106 -10.54 9.42 -19.56
N ALA A 107 -10.86 10.21 -20.58
CA ALA A 107 -10.81 9.79 -21.97
C ALA A 107 -9.38 9.69 -22.54
N ALA A 108 -8.42 10.42 -21.96
CA ALA A 108 -7.01 10.40 -22.35
C ALA A 108 -6.22 9.27 -21.66
N MET A 109 -6.80 8.60 -20.65
CA MET A 109 -6.16 7.46 -20.01
C MET A 109 -6.17 6.24 -20.94
N PRO A 110 -5.05 5.51 -21.07
CA PRO A 110 -5.03 4.27 -21.83
C PRO A 110 -6.03 3.28 -21.21
N PRO A 111 -6.79 2.52 -22.03
CA PRO A 111 -7.79 1.60 -21.52
C PRO A 111 -7.13 0.58 -20.58
N PRO A 112 -7.79 0.19 -19.47
CA PRO A 112 -7.26 -0.83 -18.58
C PRO A 112 -7.02 -2.11 -19.37
N LYS A 113 -5.75 -2.56 -19.44
CA LYS A 113 -5.37 -3.79 -20.14
C LYS A 113 -6.10 -4.96 -19.48
N LYS A 114 -7.07 -5.55 -20.19
CA LYS A 114 -7.81 -6.73 -19.73
C LYS A 114 -6.81 -7.86 -19.45
N LYS A 115 -6.78 -8.35 -18.21
CA LYS A 115 -5.97 -9.52 -17.83
C LYS A 115 -6.33 -10.70 -18.75
N PRO A 116 -5.35 -11.41 -19.35
CA PRO A 116 -5.65 -12.63 -20.10
C PRO A 116 -6.28 -13.64 -19.14
N ARG A 117 -7.42 -14.17 -19.54
CA ARG A 117 -8.16 -15.20 -18.81
C ARG A 117 -7.30 -16.47 -18.81
N SER A 118 -6.71 -16.80 -17.66
CA SER A 118 -6.01 -18.07 -17.48
C SER A 118 -6.99 -19.22 -17.68
N THR A 119 -6.79 -20.00 -18.73
CA THR A 119 -7.52 -21.26 -18.98
C THR A 119 -7.24 -22.23 -17.82
N PRO A 120 -8.27 -22.88 -17.24
CA PRO A 120 -8.03 -23.94 -16.28
C PRO A 120 -7.37 -25.13 -16.99
N GLN A 121 -6.17 -25.52 -16.57
CA GLN A 121 -5.59 -26.81 -16.94
C GLN A 121 -6.32 -27.91 -16.17
N ALA A 122 -6.80 -28.91 -16.90
CA ALA A 122 -7.38 -30.15 -16.40
C ALA A 122 -6.28 -31.19 -16.20
#